data_AF-A0A6D1AD99-F1
#
_entry.id   AF-A0A6D1AD99-F1
#
_cell.length_a   1.000
_cell.length_b   1.000
_cell.length_c   1.000
_cell.angle_alpha   90.00
_cell.angle_beta   90.00
_cell.angle_gamma   90.00
#
_symmetry.space_group_name_H-M   'P 1'
#
loop_
_entity.id
_entity.type
_entity.pdbx_description
1 polymer ?
#
loop_
_entity_poly.entity_id
_entity_poly.type
_entity_poly.pdbx_seq_one_letter_code
_entity_poly.pdbx_strand_id
1 'polypeptide(L)' 'MSEQNTPQVREINISQEMRTSFLDYAMSVIVSRALPDVRDGLKPVHRRILYAMNDL' A
#
# COMPACT_ATOMS: atom_id res chain seq x y z
N MET A 1 -23.20 -30.37 -23.47
CA MET A 1 -22.23 -29.39 -24.00
C MET A 1 -21.81 -28.52 -22.82
N SER A 2 -20.62 -28.78 -22.27
CA SER A 2 -20.10 -28.08 -21.10
C SER A 2 -19.43 -26.78 -21.55
N GLU A 3 -20.05 -25.65 -21.23
CA GLU A 3 -19.45 -24.32 -21.42
C GLU A 3 -18.15 -24.23 -20.61
N GLN A 4 -17.04 -24.13 -21.32
CA GLN A 4 -15.74 -23.87 -20.71
C GLN A 4 -15.72 -22.40 -20.29
N ASN A 5 -15.92 -22.16 -19.00
CA ASN A 5 -15.78 -20.85 -18.38
C ASN A 5 -14.27 -20.53 -18.27
N THR A 6 -13.66 -20.05 -19.35
CA THR A 6 -12.28 -19.58 -19.35
C THR A 6 -12.20 -18.29 -18.53
N PRO A 7 -11.37 -18.23 -17.48
CA PRO A 7 -11.21 -16.99 -16.72
C PRO A 7 -10.75 -15.89 -17.67
N GLN A 8 -11.48 -14.78 -17.64
CA GLN A 8 -11.29 -13.65 -18.55
C GLN A 8 -9.94 -12.97 -18.27
N VAL A 9 -8.88 -13.42 -18.94
CA VAL A 9 -7.52 -12.86 -18.80
C VAL A 9 -7.52 -11.45 -19.39
N ARG A 10 -7.17 -10.46 -18.56
CA ARG A 10 -7.00 -9.07 -19.01
C ARG A 10 -5.55 -8.87 -19.41
N GLU A 11 -5.32 -8.55 -20.67
CA GLU A 11 -4.02 -8.09 -21.13
C GLU A 11 -3.75 -6.69 -20.56
N ILE A 12 -2.56 -6.49 -20.01
CA ILE A 12 -2.12 -5.22 -19.43
C ILE A 12 -0.80 -4.79 -20.05
N ASN A 13 -0.66 -3.50 -20.32
CA ASN A 13 0.60 -2.96 -20.80
C ASN A 13 1.61 -2.92 -19.64
N ILE A 14 2.70 -3.69 -19.77
CA ILE A 14 3.71 -3.81 -18.70
C ILE A 14 4.35 -2.48 -18.32
N SER A 15 4.64 -1.60 -19.28
CA SER A 15 5.28 -0.31 -19.00
C SER A 15 4.37 0.61 -18.19
N GLN A 16 3.07 0.62 -18.51
CA GLN A 16 2.08 1.37 -17.75
C GLN A 16 1.87 0.79 -16.35
N GLU A 17 1.76 -0.53 -16.24
CA GLU A 17 1.57 -1.23 -14.96
C GLU A 17 2.75 -0.97 -14.02
N MET A 18 3.97 -1.17 -14.50
CA MET A 18 5.19 -0.96 -13.72
C MET A 18 5.31 0.47 -13.19
N ARG A 19 4.99 1.47 -14.01
CA ARG A 19 5.01 2.87 -13.58
C ARG A 19 3.98 3.13 -12.49
N THR A 20 2.77 2.61 -12.65
CA THR A 20 1.66 2.81 -11.70
C THR A 20 1.96 2.13 -10.37
N SER A 21 2.29 0.84 -10.41
CA SER A 21 2.67 0.06 -9.23
C SER A 21 3.88 0.65 -8.49
N PHE A 22 4.87 1.16 -9.22
CA PHE A 22 6.02 1.84 -8.60
C PHE A 22 5.62 3.12 -7.88
N LEU A 23 4.81 3.97 -8.52
CA LEU A 23 4.34 5.22 -7.92
C LEU A 23 3.47 4.96 -6.69
N ASP A 24 2.56 3.98 -6.76
CA ASP A 24 1.68 3.63 -5.65
C ASP A 24 2.48 3.12 -4.44
N TYR A 25 3.46 2.25 -4.68
CA TYR A 25 4.35 1.78 -3.63
C TYR A 25 5.21 2.92 -3.06
N ALA A 26 5.81 3.74 -3.91
CA ALA A 26 6.65 4.86 -3.48
C ALA A 26 5.86 5.85 -2.62
N MET A 27 4.65 6.22 -3.04
CA MET A 27 3.77 7.12 -2.28
C MET A 27 3.37 6.52 -0.93
N SER A 28 3.01 5.24 -0.90
CA SER A 28 2.69 4.52 0.34
C SER A 28 3.87 4.53 1.33
N VAL A 29 5.09 4.30 0.83
CA VAL A 29 6.31 4.33 1.65
C VAL A 29 6.56 5.73 2.21
N ILE A 30 6.49 6.76 1.37
CA ILE A 30 6.80 8.14 1.76
C ILE A 30 5.83 8.60 2.86
N VAL A 31 4.53 8.44 2.64
CA VAL A 31 3.49 8.99 3.52
C VAL A 31 3.27 8.13 4.76
N SER A 32 3.25 6.81 4.61
CA SER A 32 2.75 5.90 5.66
C SER A 32 3.83 5.08 6.36
N ARG A 33 5.12 5.32 6.05
CA ARG A 33 6.21 4.53 6.64
C ARG A 33 7.47 5.33 6.94
N ALA A 34 7.96 6.10 5.97
CA ALA A 34 9.29 6.68 6.02
C ALA A 34 9.32 8.02 6.76
N LEU A 35 8.42 8.96 6.42
CA LEU A 35 8.41 10.29 6.98
C LEU A 35 7.57 10.36 8.28
N PRO A 36 8.04 11.07 9.32
CA PRO A 36 7.24 11.35 10.50
C PRO A 36 6.20 12.45 10.23
N ASP A 37 5.11 12.45 11.00
CA ASP A 37 4.12 13.53 10.95
C ASP A 37 4.68 14.79 11.63
N VAL A 38 4.40 15.96 11.06
CA VAL A 38 4.92 17.25 11.57
C VAL A 38 4.33 17.65 12.91
N ARG A 39 3.15 17.13 13.27
CA ARG A 39 2.44 17.51 14.50
C ARG A 39 3.06 16.88 15.74
N ASP A 40 3.53 15.64 15.63
CA ASP A 40 4.02 14.84 16.75
C ASP A 40 5.45 14.30 16.55
N GLY A 41 6.02 14.41 15.34
CA GLY A 41 7.32 13.85 15.00
C GLY A 41 7.36 12.31 14.96
N LEU A 42 6.21 11.63 15.06
CA LEU A 42 6.15 10.18 15.18
C LEU A 42 5.88 9.52 13.84
N LYS A 43 6.58 8.40 13.61
CA LYS A 43 6.25 7.47 12.52
C LYS A 43 5.01 6.65 12.89
N PRO A 44 4.25 6.14 11.89
CA PRO A 44 3.03 5.35 12.15
C PRO A 44 3.22 4.11 13.03
N VAL A 45 4.42 3.53 13.11
CA VAL A 45 4.72 2.41 14.02
C VAL A 45 4.75 2.86 15.49
N HIS A 46 5.34 4.02 15.79
CA HIS A 46 5.42 4.53 17.16
C HIS A 46 4.03 4.85 17.70
N ARG A 47 3.18 5.49 16.89
CA ARG A 47 1.80 5.82 17.27
C ARG A 47 0.99 4.56 17.63
N ARG A 48 1.15 3.48 16.85
CA ARG A 48 0.49 2.19 17.12
C ARG A 48 0.97 1.54 18.41
N ILE A 49 2.28 1.57 18.68
CA ILE A 49 2.85 1.03 19.92
C ILE A 49 2.32 1.80 21.13
N LEU A 50 2.41 3.13 21.11
CA LEU A 50 1.94 3.98 22.22
C LEU A 50 0.44 3.83 22.47
N TYR A 51 -0.35 3.74 21.39
CA TYR A 51 -1.78 3.50 21.51
C TYR A 51 -2.08 2.14 22.17
N ALA A 52 -1.43 1.06 21.72
CA ALA A 52 -1.61 -0.27 22.30
C ALA A 52 -1.17 -0.33 23.77
N MET A 53 -0.12 0.40 24.15
CA MET A 53 0.32 0.50 25.54
C MET A 53 -0.66 1.25 26.44
N ASN A 54 -1.44 2.18 25.89
CA ASN A 54 -2.44 2.95 26.64
C ASN A 54 -3.79 2.22 26.77
N ASP A 55 -4.06 1.26 25.89
CA ASP A 55 -5.29 0.46 25.89
C ASP A 55 -5.19 -0.79 26.80
N LEU A 56 -3.99 -1.07 27.35
CA LEU A 56 -3.69 -2.12 28.33
C LEU A 56 -3.72 -1.56 29.76
#